data_AF-A0A2D4NFU1-F1
#
_entry.id   AF-A0A2D4NFU1-F1
#
_cell.length_a   1.000
_cell.length_b   1.000
_cell.length_c   1.000
_cell.angle_alpha   90.00
_cell.angle_beta   90.00
_cell.angle_gamma   90.00
#
_symmetry.space_group_name_H-M   'P 1'
#
loop_
_entity.id
_entity.type
_entity.pdbx_description
1 polymer ?
#
loop_
_entity_poly.entity_id
_entity_poly.type
_entity_poly.pdbx_seq_one_letter_code
_entity_poly.pdbx_strand_id
1 'polypeptide(L)'
;TWRDVFNETDRTIMTISNFMECINLNKLEAVPDEGWLVSKSMELLDQRRFWAGIIFPEIAPKSVDLPHHVKYKIRMDIDSVERTNKIKDKFWDSGPRADPFDDLRYIWGGFTYLQDVIEQAIIRTLTGSEKKTGVYVQQMPYPCYVDDIFLRIMSRSMPLFMTLAWIYSVAMIIKGIVYEKEARLKETMKIMGLNNG
;
A
#
# COMPACT_ATOMS: atom_id res chain seq x y z
N THR A 1 -40.10 18.79 -30.82
CA THR A 1 -40.21 20.23 -31.13
C THR A 1 -39.23 21.02 -30.26
N TRP A 2 -38.86 22.26 -30.61
CA TRP A 2 -37.93 23.06 -29.78
C TRP A 2 -38.43 23.27 -28.33
N ARG A 3 -39.76 23.25 -28.14
CA ARG A 3 -40.40 23.31 -26.82
C ARG A 3 -40.10 22.10 -25.94
N ASP A 4 -40.03 20.91 -26.54
CA ASP A 4 -39.73 19.68 -25.79
C ASP A 4 -38.24 19.66 -25.40
N VAL A 5 -37.36 20.10 -26.32
CA VAL A 5 -35.93 20.24 -26.03
C VAL A 5 -35.70 21.25 -24.92
N PHE A 6 -36.42 22.38 -24.92
CA PHE A 6 -36.32 23.39 -23.87
C PHE A 6 -36.71 22.82 -22.49
N ASN A 7 -37.81 22.09 -22.41
CA ASN A 7 -38.27 21.46 -21.16
C ASN A 7 -37.30 20.38 -20.67
N GLU A 8 -36.73 19.58 -21.58
CA GLU A 8 -35.70 18.58 -21.23
C GLU A 8 -34.41 19.23 -20.74
N THR A 9 -33.96 20.32 -21.38
CA THR A 9 -32.77 21.06 -20.93
C THR A 9 -33.01 21.72 -19.57
N ASP A 10 -34.20 22.27 -19.33
CA ASP A 10 -34.55 22.90 -18.06
C ASP A 10 -34.55 21.88 -16.91
N ARG A 11 -35.13 20.70 -17.14
CA ARG A 11 -35.07 19.58 -16.18
C ARG A 11 -33.64 19.10 -15.91
N THR A 12 -32.81 19.05 -16.95
CA THR A 12 -31.40 18.65 -16.83
C THR A 12 -30.60 19.68 -16.02
N ILE A 13 -30.80 20.96 -16.30
CA ILE A 13 -30.14 22.06 -15.58
C ILE A 13 -30.55 22.06 -14.11
N MET A 14 -31.84 21.90 -13.80
CA MET A 14 -32.31 21.79 -12.41
C MET A 14 -31.66 20.61 -11.69
N THR A 15 -31.55 19.46 -12.35
CA THR A 15 -30.91 18.27 -11.76
C THR A 15 -29.41 18.50 -11.50
N ILE A 16 -28.70 19.12 -12.44
CA ILE A 16 -27.29 19.47 -12.30
C ILE A 16 -27.11 20.51 -11.20
N SER A 17 -27.95 21.54 -11.14
CA SER A 17 -27.88 22.59 -10.12
C SER A 17 -28.02 22.00 -8.71
N ASN A 18 -29.05 21.18 -8.50
CA ASN A 18 -29.27 20.52 -7.21
C ASN A 18 -28.09 19.63 -6.80
N PHE A 19 -27.45 18.96 -7.77
CA PHE A 19 -26.25 18.17 -7.51
C PHE A 19 -25.02 19.04 -7.19
N MET A 20 -24.82 20.13 -7.93
CA MET A 20 -23.70 21.04 -7.74
C MET A 20 -23.76 21.78 -6.39
N GLU A 21 -24.96 22.01 -5.84
CA GLU A 21 -25.14 22.54 -4.48
C GLU A 21 -24.53 21.64 -3.40
N CYS A 22 -24.42 20.33 -3.64
CA CYS A 22 -23.78 19.40 -2.71
C CYS A 22 -22.25 19.40 -2.78
N ILE A 23 -21.65 20.01 -3.81
CA ILE A 23 -20.21 20.06 -4.01
C ILE A 23 -19.67 21.40 -3.49
N ASN A 24 -19.06 21.39 -2.32
CA ASN A 24 -18.33 22.56 -1.85
C ASN A 24 -17.00 22.70 -2.62
N LEU A 25 -16.86 23.75 -3.44
CA LEU A 25 -15.62 24.09 -4.14
C LEU A 25 -14.64 24.89 -3.27
N ASN A 26 -15.13 25.58 -2.25
CA ASN A 26 -14.33 26.34 -1.29
C ASN A 26 -13.82 25.43 -0.17
N LYS A 27 -12.82 24.59 -0.49
CA LYS A 27 -12.24 23.60 0.43
C LYS A 27 -10.92 24.04 1.08
N LEU A 28 -10.35 25.16 0.63
CA LEU A 28 -9.03 25.62 1.10
C LEU A 28 -9.20 26.49 2.35
N GLU A 29 -8.61 26.05 3.45
CA GLU A 29 -8.55 26.80 4.71
C GLU A 29 -7.08 27.00 5.08
N ALA A 30 -6.65 28.26 5.21
CA ALA A 30 -5.28 28.60 5.57
C ALA A 30 -5.10 28.52 7.09
N VAL A 31 -4.01 27.90 7.51
CA VAL A 31 -3.69 27.64 8.92
C VAL A 31 -2.31 28.22 9.25
N PRO A 32 -2.13 28.87 10.41
CA PRO A 32 -0.86 29.51 10.76
C PRO A 32 0.23 28.55 11.25
N ASP A 33 -0.14 27.43 11.89
CA ASP A 33 0.82 26.52 12.52
C ASP A 33 0.49 25.03 12.25
N GLU A 34 1.54 24.21 12.24
CA GLU A 34 1.43 22.76 12.04
C GLU A 34 0.66 22.09 13.19
N GLY A 35 0.85 22.54 14.43
CA GLY A 35 0.14 21.99 15.59
C GLY A 35 -1.37 22.19 15.50
N TRP A 36 -1.79 23.38 15.08
CA TRP A 36 -3.20 23.70 14.85
C TRP A 36 -3.77 22.88 13.70
N LEU A 37 -3.01 22.72 12.61
CA LEU A 37 -3.44 21.89 11.48
C LEU A 37 -3.72 20.45 11.93
N VAL A 38 -2.87 19.88 12.78
CA VAL A 38 -3.05 18.52 13.30
C VAL A 38 -4.30 18.44 14.18
N SER A 39 -4.48 19.34 15.15
CA SER A 39 -5.66 19.30 16.02
C SER A 39 -6.96 19.49 15.23
N LYS A 40 -6.99 20.43 14.29
CA LYS A 40 -8.17 20.68 13.46
C LYS A 40 -8.43 19.54 12.48
N SER A 41 -7.38 18.95 11.91
CA SER A 41 -7.52 17.80 11.03
C SER A 41 -8.14 16.61 11.75
N MET A 42 -7.81 16.38 13.03
CA MET A 42 -8.40 15.30 13.82
C MET A 42 -9.92 15.52 14.01
N GLU A 43 -10.34 16.73 14.33
CA GLU A 43 -11.77 17.09 14.44
C GLU A 43 -12.51 16.90 13.10
N LEU A 44 -11.89 17.30 11.99
CA LEU A 44 -12.47 17.16 10.65
C LEU A 44 -12.48 15.71 10.15
N LEU A 45 -11.54 14.89 10.60
CA LEU A 45 -11.49 13.45 10.33
C LEU A 45 -12.69 12.75 10.99
N ASP A 46 -12.98 13.06 12.25
CA ASP A 46 -14.16 12.53 12.96
C ASP A 46 -15.47 12.88 12.24
N GLN A 47 -15.52 14.06 11.62
CA GLN A 47 -16.65 14.51 10.81
C GLN A 47 -16.66 13.95 9.38
N ARG A 48 -15.65 13.19 8.96
CA ARG A 48 -15.43 12.71 7.57
C ARG A 48 -15.37 13.82 6.53
N ARG A 49 -14.82 14.98 6.91
CA ARG A 49 -14.70 16.18 6.04
C ARG A 49 -13.26 16.54 5.70
N PHE A 50 -12.29 15.90 6.32
CA PHE A 50 -10.87 16.10 6.02
C PHE A 50 -10.44 15.33 4.78
N TRP A 51 -9.63 15.96 3.93
CA TRP A 51 -9.04 15.29 2.76
C TRP A 51 -7.51 15.24 2.87
N ALA A 52 -6.88 16.41 2.98
CA ALA A 52 -5.44 16.52 3.16
C ALA A 52 -5.05 17.84 3.82
N GLY A 53 -3.91 17.84 4.51
CA GLY A 53 -3.22 19.02 5.01
C GLY A 53 -1.89 19.20 4.27
N ILE A 54 -1.57 20.43 3.89
CA ILE A 54 -0.33 20.76 3.16
C ILE A 54 0.51 21.63 4.07
N ILE A 55 1.76 21.24 4.31
CA ILE A 55 2.67 21.94 5.23
C ILE A 55 3.89 22.40 4.44
N PHE A 56 4.23 23.67 4.58
CA PHE A 56 5.42 24.29 3.99
C PHE A 56 6.43 24.62 5.10
N PRO A 57 7.39 23.73 5.42
CA PRO A 57 8.29 23.89 6.57
C PRO A 57 9.33 25.01 6.41
N GLU A 58 9.76 25.33 5.18
CA GLU A 58 10.88 26.24 4.92
C GLU A 58 10.42 27.65 4.52
N ILE A 59 9.12 27.94 4.61
CA ILE A 59 8.54 29.25 4.22
C ILE A 59 8.25 30.07 5.48
N ALA A 60 8.85 31.26 5.55
CA ALA A 60 8.57 32.19 6.64
C ALA A 60 7.15 32.79 6.49
N PRO A 61 6.42 33.03 7.58
CA PRO A 61 4.98 33.41 7.55
C PRO A 61 4.65 34.76 6.89
N LYS A 62 5.64 35.48 6.35
CA LYS A 62 5.49 36.79 5.69
C LYS A 62 6.46 37.00 4.51
N SER A 63 7.09 35.94 4.00
CA SER A 63 7.93 36.08 2.80
C SER A 63 7.05 36.32 1.57
N VAL A 64 7.38 37.36 0.80
CA VAL A 64 6.68 37.71 -0.45
C VAL A 64 7.09 36.77 -1.58
N ASP A 65 8.36 36.33 -1.57
CA ASP A 65 8.94 35.49 -2.61
C ASP A 65 9.14 34.04 -2.13
N LEU A 66 8.89 33.09 -3.03
CA LEU A 66 9.14 31.67 -2.81
C LEU A 66 10.63 31.36 -3.08
N PRO A 67 11.30 30.53 -2.26
CA PRO A 67 12.66 30.10 -2.56
C PRO A 67 12.72 29.22 -3.81
N HIS A 68 13.88 29.20 -4.49
CA HIS A 68 14.09 28.37 -5.70
C HIS A 68 13.86 26.87 -5.46
N HIS A 69 14.08 26.39 -4.24
CA HIS A 69 13.80 25.02 -3.84
C HIS A 69 12.75 25.03 -2.73
N VAL A 70 11.54 24.59 -3.06
CA VAL A 70 10.42 24.52 -2.12
C VAL A 70 10.27 23.10 -1.64
N LYS A 71 10.31 22.90 -0.33
CA LYS A 71 9.89 21.63 0.28
C LYS A 71 8.48 21.78 0.84
N TYR A 72 7.67 20.76 0.63
CA TYR A 72 6.33 20.68 1.18
C TYR A 72 6.06 19.25 1.66
N LYS A 73 5.08 19.11 2.56
CA LYS A 73 4.61 17.83 3.07
C LYS A 73 3.12 17.75 2.81
N ILE A 74 2.66 16.66 2.20
CA ILE A 74 1.23 16.33 2.12
C ILE A 74 0.95 15.34 3.26
N ARG A 75 0.02 15.70 4.15
CA ARG A 75 -0.49 14.84 5.21
C ARG A 75 -1.93 14.45 4.90
N MET A 76 -2.18 13.16 4.85
CA MET A 76 -3.50 12.58 4.61
C MET A 76 -3.78 11.54 5.68
N ASP A 77 -5.04 11.14 5.77
CA ASP A 77 -5.44 10.03 6.60
C ASP A 77 -4.76 8.72 6.16
N ILE A 78 -4.40 7.88 7.12
CA ILE A 78 -3.72 6.60 6.89
C ILE A 78 -4.57 5.63 6.07
N ASP A 79 -5.90 5.76 6.11
CA ASP A 79 -6.80 4.92 5.34
C ASP A 79 -6.92 5.37 3.87
N SER A 80 -6.61 6.63 3.58
CA SER A 80 -6.64 7.20 2.23
C SER A 80 -5.31 7.14 1.48
N VAL A 81 -4.19 6.85 2.16
CA VAL A 81 -2.85 6.85 1.56
C VAL A 81 -2.10 5.56 1.87
N GLU A 82 -1.12 5.22 1.03
CA GLU A 82 -0.26 4.07 1.29
C GLU A 82 0.58 4.26 2.57
N ARG A 83 0.84 3.17 3.28
CA ARG A 83 1.58 3.23 4.54
C ARG A 83 3.05 3.49 4.28
N THR A 84 3.60 4.49 4.96
CA THR A 84 5.00 4.93 4.81
C THR A 84 6.00 4.15 5.70
N ASN A 85 5.55 3.09 6.37
CA ASN A 85 6.40 2.25 7.22
C ASN A 85 7.25 1.24 6.43
N LYS A 86 6.93 1.01 5.16
CA LYS A 86 7.66 0.12 4.26
C LYS A 86 7.71 0.74 2.86
N ILE A 87 8.83 0.56 2.16
CA ILE A 87 8.97 0.97 0.76
C ILE A 87 8.63 -0.19 -0.19
N LYS A 88 8.82 -1.43 0.28
CA LYS A 88 8.56 -2.67 -0.47
C LYS A 88 8.04 -3.75 0.48
N ASP A 89 7.31 -4.72 -0.06
CA ASP A 89 6.91 -5.90 0.71
C ASP A 89 8.12 -6.73 1.14
N LYS A 90 8.02 -7.26 2.35
CA LYS A 90 9.07 -8.08 2.98
C LYS A 90 9.32 -9.37 2.20
N PHE A 91 8.25 -9.99 1.72
CA PHE A 91 8.32 -11.16 0.86
C PHE A 91 7.94 -10.73 -0.55
N TRP A 92 8.68 -11.24 -1.53
CA TRP A 92 8.30 -11.07 -2.91
C TRP A 92 7.06 -11.92 -3.17
N ASP A 93 5.96 -11.25 -3.49
CA ASP A 93 4.78 -11.87 -4.07
C ASP A 93 4.82 -11.68 -5.58
N SER A 94 4.54 -12.76 -6.31
CA SER A 94 4.40 -12.72 -7.76
C SER A 94 3.00 -12.25 -8.10
N GLY A 95 2.88 -11.35 -9.07
CA GLY A 95 1.59 -10.81 -9.50
C GLY A 95 1.63 -9.31 -9.79
N PRO A 96 0.67 -8.81 -10.58
CA PRO A 96 0.47 -7.38 -10.76
C PRO A 96 -0.12 -6.78 -9.49
N ARG A 97 0.51 -5.75 -8.94
CA ARG A 97 -0.08 -4.91 -7.88
C ARG A 97 -1.10 -3.95 -8.48
N ALA A 98 -2.29 -4.47 -8.74
CA ALA A 98 -3.32 -3.79 -9.51
C ALA A 98 -4.67 -3.76 -8.80
N ASP A 99 -4.73 -4.08 -7.50
CA ASP A 99 -5.97 -3.91 -6.74
C ASP A 99 -6.32 -2.40 -6.62
N PRO A 100 -7.49 -1.95 -7.12
CA PRO A 100 -7.89 -0.55 -7.02
C PRO A 100 -8.02 -0.01 -5.59
N PHE A 101 -8.34 -0.86 -4.62
CA PHE A 101 -8.58 -0.44 -3.24
C PHE A 101 -7.33 -0.57 -2.37
N ASP A 102 -6.56 -1.65 -2.55
CA ASP A 102 -5.41 -1.93 -1.70
C ASP A 102 -4.08 -1.45 -2.30
N ASP A 103 -3.83 -1.64 -3.60
CA ASP A 103 -2.54 -1.30 -4.23
C ASP A 103 -2.51 0.14 -4.80
N LEU A 104 -3.66 0.65 -5.23
CA LEU A 104 -3.77 1.94 -5.95
C LEU A 104 -4.17 3.11 -5.04
N ARG A 105 -3.86 3.04 -3.74
CA ARG A 105 -4.30 4.00 -2.72
C ARG A 105 -3.86 5.44 -2.99
N TYR A 106 -2.66 5.64 -3.56
CA TYR A 106 -2.19 6.96 -3.99
C TYR A 106 -3.05 7.61 -5.10
N ILE A 107 -3.71 6.80 -5.93
CA ILE A 107 -4.63 7.25 -6.99
C ILE A 107 -6.04 7.39 -6.41
N TRP A 108 -6.56 6.34 -5.77
CA TRP A 108 -7.92 6.33 -5.24
C TRP A 108 -8.13 7.38 -4.13
N GLY A 109 -7.21 7.51 -3.19
CA GLY A 109 -7.27 8.53 -2.13
C GLY A 109 -6.93 9.93 -2.61
N GLY A 110 -6.33 10.06 -3.79
CA GLY A 110 -6.10 11.34 -4.46
C GLY A 110 -4.84 12.11 -4.04
N PHE A 111 -3.91 11.45 -3.36
CA PHE A 111 -2.59 12.02 -3.06
C PHE A 111 -1.85 12.48 -4.33
N THR A 112 -1.88 11.66 -5.38
CA THR A 112 -1.23 11.98 -6.67
C THR A 112 -1.86 13.19 -7.36
N TYR A 113 -3.17 13.36 -7.25
CA TYR A 113 -3.86 14.55 -7.78
C TYR A 113 -3.43 15.82 -7.04
N LEU A 114 -3.37 15.76 -5.71
CA LEU A 114 -2.87 16.88 -4.91
C LEU A 114 -1.43 17.21 -5.24
N GLN A 115 -0.59 16.19 -5.41
CA GLN A 115 0.80 16.37 -5.81
C GLN A 115 0.91 17.10 -7.16
N ASP A 116 0.18 16.67 -8.18
CA ASP A 116 0.22 17.32 -9.51
C ASP A 116 -0.28 18.77 -9.45
N VAL A 117 -1.41 19.02 -8.78
CA VAL A 117 -1.97 20.38 -8.67
C VAL A 117 -1.05 21.32 -7.89
N ILE A 118 -0.46 20.86 -6.78
CA ILE A 118 0.47 21.66 -5.96
C ILE A 118 1.75 21.96 -6.73
N GLU A 119 2.34 20.95 -7.40
CA GLU A 119 3.55 21.12 -8.19
C GLU A 119 3.32 22.11 -9.35
N GLN A 120 2.22 21.96 -10.08
CA GLN A 120 1.86 22.92 -11.13
C GLN A 120 1.66 24.33 -10.58
N ALA A 121 1.07 24.48 -9.38
CA ALA A 121 0.92 25.77 -8.72
C ALA A 121 2.27 26.38 -8.33
N ILE A 122 3.20 25.59 -7.76
CA ILE A 122 4.56 26.04 -7.39
C ILE A 122 5.35 26.44 -8.65
N ILE A 123 5.28 25.64 -9.72
CA ILE A 123 5.96 25.95 -10.98
C ILE A 123 5.42 27.26 -11.57
N ARG A 124 4.09 27.46 -11.55
CA ARG A 124 3.43 28.66 -12.04
C ARG A 124 3.85 29.90 -11.26
N THR A 125 3.95 29.82 -9.93
CA THR A 125 4.36 30.95 -9.09
C THR A 125 5.83 31.29 -9.25
N LEU A 126 6.71 30.29 -9.34
CA LEU A 126 8.15 30.51 -9.52
C LEU A 126 8.52 31.01 -10.92
N THR A 127 7.86 30.51 -11.96
CA THR A 127 8.20 30.84 -13.35
C THR A 127 7.44 32.07 -13.86
N GLY A 128 6.31 32.41 -13.23
CA GLY A 128 5.41 33.49 -13.70
C GLY A 128 4.67 33.18 -15.01
N SER A 129 4.85 31.99 -15.58
CA SER A 129 4.21 31.55 -16.83
C SER A 129 3.34 30.31 -16.62
N GLU A 130 2.15 30.30 -17.21
CA GLU A 130 1.26 29.14 -17.18
C GLU A 130 1.68 28.12 -18.26
N LYS A 131 2.25 26.99 -17.84
CA LYS A 131 2.57 25.86 -18.72
C LYS A 131 1.42 24.85 -18.68
N LYS A 132 0.80 24.56 -19.82
CA LYS A 132 -0.26 23.55 -19.96
C LYS A 132 0.32 22.15 -20.19
N THR A 133 1.11 21.65 -19.24
CA THR A 133 1.65 20.28 -19.31
C THR A 133 0.67 19.31 -18.64
N GLY A 134 0.09 18.39 -19.41
CA GLY A 134 -0.71 17.29 -18.86
C GLY A 134 0.18 16.10 -18.51
N VAL A 135 0.06 15.58 -17.29
CA VAL A 135 0.76 14.39 -16.82
C VAL A 135 -0.22 13.21 -16.77
N TYR A 136 0.17 12.08 -17.37
CA TYR A 136 -0.60 10.84 -17.31
C TYR A 136 0.19 9.77 -16.59
N VAL A 137 -0.49 9.00 -15.74
CA VAL A 137 0.09 7.87 -15.02
C VAL A 137 -0.35 6.58 -15.71
N GLN A 138 0.60 5.73 -16.07
CA GLN A 138 0.35 4.42 -16.66
C GLN A 138 1.18 3.36 -15.94
N GLN A 139 0.52 2.30 -15.46
CA GLN A 139 1.21 1.14 -14.91
C GLN A 139 1.91 0.36 -16.02
N MET A 140 3.09 -0.19 -15.70
CA MET A 140 3.76 -1.13 -16.60
C MET A 140 2.97 -2.44 -16.67
N PRO A 141 2.76 -3.02 -17.88
CA PRO A 141 2.03 -4.27 -18.01
C PRO A 141 2.80 -5.42 -17.36
N TYR A 142 2.10 -6.29 -16.65
CA TYR A 142 2.66 -7.50 -16.06
C TYR A 142 2.41 -8.69 -16.99
N PRO A 143 3.37 -9.62 -17.17
CA PRO A 143 3.16 -10.83 -17.95
C PRO A 143 2.04 -11.70 -17.35
N CYS A 144 1.51 -12.63 -18.14
CA CYS A 144 0.51 -13.58 -17.67
C CYS A 144 1.03 -14.33 -16.44
N TYR A 145 0.24 -14.32 -15.36
CA TYR A 145 0.58 -14.91 -14.08
C TYR A 145 -0.60 -15.69 -13.52
N VAL A 146 -0.31 -16.76 -12.78
CA VAL A 146 -1.29 -17.58 -12.07
C VAL A 146 -0.91 -17.60 -10.60
N ASP A 147 -1.83 -17.18 -9.73
CA ASP A 147 -1.58 -17.11 -8.29
C ASP A 147 -1.95 -18.40 -7.57
N ASP A 148 -1.01 -19.35 -7.51
CA ASP A 148 -1.20 -20.61 -6.81
C ASP A 148 -0.68 -20.54 -5.36
N ILE A 149 -1.42 -19.81 -4.51
CA ILE A 149 -1.11 -19.66 -3.08
C ILE A 149 -0.96 -21.03 -2.39
N PHE A 150 -1.80 -21.99 -2.76
CA PHE A 150 -1.76 -23.34 -2.22
C PHE A 150 -0.44 -24.06 -2.54
N LEU A 151 0.00 -24.06 -3.81
CA LEU A 151 1.26 -24.69 -4.22
C LEU A 151 2.46 -24.04 -3.53
N ARG A 152 2.44 -22.72 -3.38
CA ARG A 152 3.49 -21.97 -2.68
C ARG A 152 3.60 -22.38 -1.21
N ILE A 153 2.50 -22.45 -0.49
CA ILE A 153 2.47 -22.85 0.93
C ILE A 153 2.82 -24.33 1.07
N MET A 154 2.27 -25.19 0.21
CA MET A 154 2.51 -26.62 0.23
C MET A 154 4.00 -26.94 -0.03
N SER A 155 4.62 -26.36 -1.06
CA SER A 155 6.03 -26.63 -1.36
C SER A 155 6.97 -26.22 -0.22
N ARG A 156 6.67 -25.11 0.49
CA ARG A 156 7.46 -24.67 1.64
C ARG A 156 7.27 -25.54 2.89
N SER A 157 6.11 -26.17 3.04
CA SER A 157 5.77 -27.01 4.21
C SER A 157 6.01 -28.50 4.00
N MET A 158 6.25 -28.95 2.76
CA MET A 158 6.56 -30.34 2.42
C MET A 158 7.63 -31.00 3.32
N PRO A 159 8.80 -30.38 3.58
CA PRO A 159 9.82 -31.01 4.42
C PRO A 159 9.34 -31.29 5.85
N LEU A 160 8.47 -30.44 6.39
CA LEU A 160 7.93 -30.60 7.74
C LEU A 160 6.97 -31.79 7.81
N PHE A 161 6.10 -31.97 6.80
CA PHE A 161 5.24 -33.15 6.74
C PHE A 161 6.04 -34.44 6.55
N MET A 162 7.10 -34.40 5.75
CA MET A 162 8.00 -35.56 5.55
C MET A 162 8.73 -35.95 6.84
N THR A 163 9.24 -34.98 7.62
CA THR A 163 9.89 -35.28 8.90
C THR A 163 8.91 -35.82 9.93
N LEU A 164 7.69 -35.27 10.00
CA LEU A 164 6.63 -35.80 10.87
C LEU A 164 6.26 -37.24 10.53
N ALA A 165 6.16 -37.60 9.25
CA ALA A 165 5.84 -38.96 8.83
C ALA A 165 6.92 -39.96 9.27
N TRP A 166 8.19 -39.55 9.26
CA TRP A 166 9.32 -40.45 9.53
C TRP A 166 9.76 -40.46 10.99
N ILE A 167 9.24 -39.54 11.82
CA ILE A 167 9.67 -39.40 13.21
C ILE A 167 9.50 -40.69 14.00
N TYR A 168 8.37 -41.37 13.82
CA TYR A 168 8.07 -42.63 14.51
C TYR A 168 8.98 -43.76 14.04
N SER A 169 9.13 -43.92 12.73
CA SER A 169 9.99 -44.96 12.14
C SER A 169 11.45 -44.79 12.59
N VAL A 170 11.98 -43.58 12.53
CA VAL A 170 13.35 -43.27 12.98
C VAL A 170 13.48 -43.52 14.49
N ALA A 171 12.51 -43.10 15.30
CA ALA A 171 12.52 -43.33 16.74
C ALA A 171 12.53 -44.83 17.10
N MET A 172 11.72 -45.64 16.41
CA MET A 172 11.66 -47.09 16.64
C MET A 172 12.95 -47.79 16.22
N ILE A 173 13.55 -47.42 15.09
CA ILE A 173 14.85 -47.97 14.66
C ILE A 173 15.94 -47.61 15.67
N ILE A 174 16.01 -46.36 16.11
CA ILE A 174 17.00 -45.91 17.10
C ILE A 174 16.80 -46.66 18.42
N LYS A 175 15.56 -46.80 18.89
CA LYS A 175 15.26 -47.60 20.10
C LYS A 175 15.76 -49.03 19.96
N GLY A 176 15.53 -49.68 18.82
CA GLY A 176 16.02 -51.04 18.54
C GLY A 176 17.54 -51.14 18.61
N ILE A 177 18.26 -50.22 17.95
CA ILE A 177 19.73 -50.18 17.95
C ILE A 177 20.28 -49.93 19.37
N VAL A 178 19.68 -49.01 20.13
CA VAL A 178 20.11 -48.70 21.50
C VAL A 178 19.85 -49.89 22.42
N TYR A 179 18.71 -50.56 22.28
CA TYR A 179 18.39 -51.77 23.05
C TYR A 179 19.39 -52.91 22.78
N GLU A 180 19.76 -53.13 21.52
CA GLU A 180 20.78 -54.12 21.14
C GLU A 180 22.16 -53.79 21.75
N LYS A 181 22.52 -52.50 21.76
CA LYS A 181 23.76 -52.01 22.38
C LYS A 181 23.76 -52.15 23.91
N GLU A 182 22.63 -51.85 24.57
CA GLU A 182 22.49 -52.00 26.02
C GLU A 182 22.67 -53.46 26.46
N ALA A 183 22.04 -54.39 25.73
CA ALA A 183 22.18 -55.83 25.95
C ALA A 183 23.52 -56.41 25.47
N ARG A 184 24.43 -55.58 24.91
CA ARG A 184 25.72 -55.96 24.33
C ARG A 184 25.65 -57.08 23.28
N LEU A 185 24.50 -57.26 22.65
CA LEU A 185 24.29 -58.34 21.66
C LEU A 185 25.25 -58.21 20.48
N LYS A 186 25.55 -56.97 20.06
CA LYS A 186 26.58 -56.68 19.05
C LYS A 186 27.98 -57.16 19.46
N GLU A 187 28.35 -57.07 20.73
CA GLU A 187 29.66 -57.56 21.19
C GLU A 187 29.71 -59.08 21.21
N THR A 188 28.63 -59.72 21.65
CA THR A 188 28.50 -61.19 21.61
C THR A 188 28.60 -61.71 20.17
N MET A 189 27.92 -61.06 19.20
CA MET A 189 28.04 -61.40 17.78
C MET A 189 29.47 -61.23 17.24
N LYS A 190 30.20 -60.21 17.72
CA LYS A 190 31.61 -60.00 17.37
C LYS A 190 32.51 -61.11 17.92
N ILE A 191 32.26 -61.59 19.14
CA ILE A 191 32.96 -62.75 19.73
C ILE A 191 32.65 -64.03 18.93
N MET A 192 31.44 -64.16 18.40
CA MET A 192 31.04 -65.26 17.50
C MET A 192 31.67 -65.17 16.09
N GLY A 193 32.53 -64.18 15.84
CA GLY A 193 33.28 -64.05 14.59
C GLY A 193 32.61 -63.22 13.50
N LEU A 194 31.50 -62.53 13.80
CA LEU A 194 30.86 -61.61 12.85
C LEU A 194 31.55 -60.23 12.89
N ASN A 195 31.80 -59.65 11.72
CA ASN A 195 32.41 -58.33 11.60
C ASN A 195 31.38 -57.24 11.29
N ASN A 196 31.61 -56.03 11.76
CA ASN A 196 30.87 -54.83 11.34
C ASN A 196 31.46 -54.37 10.00
N GLY A 197 31.02 -54.96 8.89
CA GLY A 197 31.26 -54.36 7.57
C GLY A 197 30.74 -52.93 7.54
#